data_AF-A0A3B8HEH1-F1
#
_entry.id   AF-A0A3B8HEH1-F1
#
_cell.length_a   1.000
_cell.length_b   1.000
_cell.length_c   1.000
_cell.angle_alpha   90.00
_cell.angle_beta   90.00
_cell.angle_gamma   90.00
#
_symmetry.space_group_name_H-M   'P 1'
#
loop_
_entity.id
_entity.type
_entity.pdbx_description
1 polymer ?
#
loop_
_entity_poly.entity_id
_entity_poly.type
_entity_poly.pdbx_seq_one_letter_code
_entity_poly.pdbx_strand_id
1 'polypeptide(L)' 'MSLTQSEVRENIGFICLSNISKRNALSQEMVTEILQTLQDFQDRRVAVVILRASDDCKV' A
#
# COMPACT_ATOMS: atom_id res chain seq x y z
N MET A 1 14.32 0.32 1.50
CA MET A 1 13.45 1.50 1.68
C MET A 1 12.06 1.03 1.37
N SER A 2 11.09 1.20 2.26
CA SER A 2 9.74 0.69 1.97
C SER A 2 9.12 1.47 0.81
N LEU A 3 8.58 0.74 -0.16
CA LEU A 3 7.96 1.29 -1.38
C LEU A 3 6.47 1.57 -1.19
N THR A 4 5.93 1.16 -0.04
CA THR A 4 4.55 1.35 0.38
C THR A 4 4.47 1.88 1.81
N GLN A 5 3.39 2.57 2.14
CA GLN A 5 3.05 2.96 3.51
C GLN A 5 1.67 2.42 3.82
N SER A 6 1.48 1.82 5.00
CA SER A 6 0.20 1.27 5.38
C SER A 6 -0.31 1.84 6.69
N GLU A 7 -1.62 2.08 6.77
CA GLU A 7 -2.30 2.47 8.00
C GLU A 7 -3.65 1.75 8.09
N VAL A 8 -4.14 1.53 9.30
CA VAL A 8 -5.49 1.03 9.52
C VAL A 8 -6.22 2.04 10.38
N ARG A 9 -7.35 2.55 9.90
CA ARG A 9 -8.22 3.46 10.66
C ARG A 9 -9.58 2.80 10.81
N GLU A 10 -9.99 2.60 12.06
CA GLU A 10 -11.21 1.87 12.43
C GLU A 10 -11.21 0.44 11.89
N ASN A 11 -11.73 0.24 10.68
CA ASN A 11 -11.79 -1.06 10.00
C ASN A 11 -11.45 -0.95 8.49
N ILE A 12 -10.78 0.16 8.12
CA ILE A 12 -10.36 0.45 6.76
C ILE A 12 -8.84 0.47 6.74
N GLY A 13 -8.25 -0.41 5.94
CA GLY A 13 -6.83 -0.44 5.66
C GLY A 13 -6.51 0.50 4.50
N PHE A 14 -5.46 1.27 4.61
CA PHE A 14 -4.95 2.13 3.55
C PHE A 14 -3.56 1.65 3.18
N ILE A 15 -3.30 1.54 1.89
CA ILE A 15 -1.98 1.26 1.32
C ILE A 15 -1.66 2.42 0.38
N CYS A 16 -0.65 3.20 0.74
CA CYS A 16 -0.16 4.33 -0.03
C CYS A 16 1.12 3.94 -0.78
N LEU A 17 1.11 4.00 -2.10
CA LEU A 17 2.28 3.77 -2.94
C LEU A 17 3.18 5.01 -2.93
N SER A 18 4.42 4.85 -2.47
CA SER A 18 5.36 5.96 -2.19
C SER A 18 6.60 5.95 -3.09
N ASN A 19 6.63 5.15 -4.16
CA ASN A 19 7.75 5.08 -5.10
C ASN A 19 7.67 6.18 -6.18
N ILE A 20 7.79 7.44 -5.74
CA ILE A 20 7.67 8.64 -6.58
C ILE A 20 8.70 8.64 -7.73
N SER A 21 9.93 8.20 -7.45
CA SER A 21 11.03 8.20 -8.43
C SER A 21 10.77 7.32 -9.66
N LYS A 22 9.91 6.30 -9.53
CA LYS A 22 9.49 5.42 -10.63
C LYS A 22 8.00 5.55 -10.95
N ARG A 23 7.33 6.62 -10.52
CA ARG A 23 5.87 6.82 -10.71
C ARG A 23 5.04 5.62 -10.25
N ASN A 24 5.41 5.03 -9.11
CA ASN A 24 4.79 3.83 -8.57
C ASN A 24 4.80 2.62 -9.53
N ALA A 25 5.82 2.52 -10.40
CA ALA A 25 6.02 1.32 -11.20
C ALA A 25 6.00 0.08 -10.29
N LEU A 26 5.13 -0.87 -10.62
CA LEU A 26 4.91 -2.10 -9.87
C LEU A 26 6.10 -3.05 -10.05
N SER A 27 7.22 -2.75 -9.36
CA SER A 27 8.34 -3.67 -9.25
C SER A 27 7.92 -4.91 -8.46
N GLN A 28 8.65 -6.01 -8.64
CA GLN A 28 8.44 -7.23 -7.86
C GLN A 28 8.51 -6.98 -6.35
N GLU A 29 9.42 -6.09 -5.92
CA GLU A 29 9.57 -5.67 -4.53
C GLU A 29 8.30 -4.96 -4.02
N MET A 30 7.74 -4.02 -4.80
CA MET A 30 6.51 -3.32 -4.43
C MET A 30 5.31 -4.26 -4.36
N VAL A 31 5.17 -5.18 -5.31
CA VAL A 31 4.10 -6.19 -5.29
C VAL A 31 4.23 -7.09 -4.06
N THR A 32 5.45 -7.49 -3.72
CA THR A 32 5.72 -8.30 -2.51
C THR A 32 5.28 -7.56 -1.24
N GLU A 33 5.62 -6.28 -1.10
CA GLU A 33 5.21 -5.46 0.06
C GLU A 33 3.68 -5.30 0.14
N ILE A 34 3.01 -5.08 -1.00
CA ILE A 34 1.54 -4.99 -1.04
C ILE A 34 0.92 -6.29 -0.58
N LEU A 35 1.41 -7.43 -1.05
CA LEU A 35 0.89 -8.76 -0.66
C LEU A 35 1.07 -9.03 0.84
N GLN A 36 2.23 -8.68 1.40
CA GLN A 36 2.48 -8.80 2.84
C GLN A 36 1.51 -7.92 3.64
N THR A 37 1.30 -6.68 3.23
CA THR A 37 0.36 -5.76 3.88
C THR A 37 -1.08 -6.25 3.80
N LEU A 38 -1.48 -6.82 2.66
CA LEU A 38 -2.81 -7.41 2.50
C LEU A 38 -3.00 -8.65 3.39
N GLN A 39 -1.96 -9.46 3.57
CA GLN A 39 -1.99 -10.59 4.51
C GLN A 39 -2.18 -10.08 5.95
N ASP A 40 -1.43 -9.07 6.36
CA ASP A 40 -1.58 -8.45 7.69
C ASP A 40 -2.99 -7.88 7.91
N PHE A 41 -3.58 -7.28 6.87
CA PHE A 41 -4.96 -6.77 6.92
C PHE A 41 -5.99 -7.90 7.00
N GLN A 42 -5.76 -9.00 6.30
CA GLN A 42 -6.60 -10.19 6.38
C GLN A 42 -6.59 -10.79 7.79
N ASP A 43 -5.40 -10.94 8.39
CA ASP A 43 -5.23 -11.49 9.73
C ASP A 43 -5.90 -10.59 10.79
N ARG A 44 -5.88 -9.29 10.56
CA ARG A 44 -6.56 -8.27 11.38
C ARG A 44 -8.05 -8.10 11.08
N ARG A 45 -8.59 -8.85 10.11
CA ARG A 45 -10.00 -8.80 9.66
C ARG A 45 -10.46 -7.41 9.24
N VAL A 46 -9.58 -6.65 8.60
CA VAL A 46 -9.91 -5.36 7.99
C VAL A 46 -10.98 -5.57 6.92
N ALA A 47 -12.09 -4.82 6.97
CA ALA A 47 -13.22 -5.04 6.07
C ALA A 47 -13.04 -4.43 4.68
N VAL A 48 -12.28 -3.34 4.57
CA VAL A 48 -12.08 -2.60 3.32
C VAL A 48 -10.63 -2.17 3.21
N VAL A 49 -10.04 -2.32 2.02
CA VAL A 49 -8.69 -1.83 1.74
C VAL A 49 -8.72 -0.78 0.64
N ILE A 50 -8.16 0.39 0.89
CA ILE A 50 -8.00 1.48 -0.05
C ILE A 50 -6.55 1.53 -0.52
N LEU A 51 -6.33 1.26 -1.80
CA LEU A 51 -5.04 1.44 -2.45
C LEU A 51 -5.00 2.82 -3.10
N ARG A 52 -4.04 3.66 -2.71
CA ARG A 52 -3.85 5.01 -3.27
C ARG A 52 -2.38 5.31 -3.55
N ALA A 53 -2.13 6.33 -4.36
CA ALA A 53 -0.82 6.96 -4.47
C ALA A 53 -0.75 8.19 -3.55
N SER A 54 0.47 8.63 -3.21
CA SER A 54 0.64 9.96 -2.58
C SER A 54 0.25 11.06 -3.57
N ASP A 55 -0.20 12.21 -3.06
CA ASP A 55 -0.64 13.33 -3.90
C ASP A 55 0.50 13.90 -4.76
N ASP A 56 1.75 13.69 -4.34
CA ASP A 56 2.96 14.05 -5.08
C ASP A 56 3.27 13.09 -6.24
N CYS A 57 2.62 11.92 -6.29
CA CYS A 57 2.86 10.91 -7.31
C CYS A 57 1.86 11.07 -8.45
N LYS A 58 2.31 11.66 -9.56
CA LYS A 58 1.52 11.74 -10.80
C LYS A 58 1.50 10.37 -11.49
N VAL A 59 0.30 9.83 -11.66
CA VAL A 59 0.03 8.57 -12.37
C VAL A 59 0.04 8.81 -13.87
#